data_AF-A0A135L1W1-F1
#
_entry.id   AF-A0A135L1W1-F1
#
_cell.length_a   1.000
_cell.length_b   1.000
_cell.length_c   1.000
_cell.angle_alpha   90.00
_cell.angle_beta   90.00
_cell.angle_gamma   90.00
#
_symmetry.space_group_name_H-M   'P 1'
#
loop_
_entity.id
_entity.type
_entity.pdbx_description
1 polymer ?
#
loop_
_entity_poly.entity_id
_entity_poly.type
_entity_poly.pdbx_seq_one_letter_code
_entity_poly.pdbx_strand_id
1 'polypeptide(L)'
;MTKTIRDYQQKVDQTVRVLGGYWRPLSGLARVIEELGELAELFMQEEMDREDLGGELADLFVITASVGNQYCMDLNEEFSLMAYPIEIEELYKQAQPVSSKVDGVMSLLTRAGQIARILNHYEGDKKKKPTEKKRRLGEEIAKFNIDLIALANLNNIPLFTYVNQILDRDVVRDKNRFDITHDPTTEPSLDHFRELTKGTPYESLKKVWGSYEWDESLSLEKNLQNTLPTFQRFGKVGENEGLEALVLEIVGEEFISDEENRNKTIQRTLQFFHQFDPYIGQDPYVNDLGLHELTFRYHFYGVEFDWVPMVHRQSLFLLFIRSMS
;
A
#
# COMPACT_ATOMS: atom_id res chain seq x y z
N MET A 1 15.94 23.98 -0.56
CA MET A 1 16.22 22.52 -0.54
C MET A 1 15.76 21.97 -1.87
N THR A 2 16.55 21.12 -2.50
CA THR A 2 16.14 20.34 -3.67
C THR A 2 15.01 19.39 -3.25
N LYS A 3 14.09 19.10 -4.18
CA LYS A 3 12.95 18.20 -3.93
C LYS A 3 13.37 16.77 -4.23
N THR A 4 12.96 15.84 -3.36
CA THR A 4 13.17 14.41 -3.52
C THR A 4 11.98 13.74 -4.21
N ILE A 5 12.18 12.52 -4.72
CA ILE A 5 11.10 11.70 -5.25
C ILE A 5 10.04 11.39 -4.19
N ARG A 6 10.44 11.22 -2.92
CA ARG A 6 9.52 11.05 -1.79
C ARG A 6 8.67 12.28 -1.52
N ASP A 7 9.19 13.50 -1.73
CA ASP A 7 8.37 14.72 -1.56
C ASP A 7 7.17 14.72 -2.53
N TYR A 8 7.37 14.26 -3.77
CA TYR A 8 6.30 14.12 -4.75
C TYR A 8 5.34 12.97 -4.38
N GLN A 9 5.87 11.83 -3.93
CA GLN A 9 5.05 10.73 -3.43
C GLN A 9 4.17 11.15 -2.25
N GLN A 10 4.69 11.95 -1.32
CA GLN A 10 3.93 12.51 -0.19
C GLN A 10 2.87 13.50 -0.65
N LYS A 11 3.17 14.33 -1.66
CA LYS A 11 2.18 15.23 -2.25
C LYS A 11 1.03 14.44 -2.89
N VAL A 12 1.33 13.34 -3.57
CA VAL A 12 0.31 12.40 -4.07
C VAL A 12 -0.55 11.86 -2.93
N ASP A 13 0.07 11.32 -1.86
CA ASP A 13 -0.66 10.78 -0.71
C ASP A 13 -1.60 11.80 -0.05
N GLN A 14 -1.10 13.01 0.19
CA GLN A 14 -1.91 14.10 0.74
C GLN A 14 -3.10 14.45 -0.15
N THR A 15 -2.87 14.52 -1.46
CA THR A 15 -3.91 14.83 -2.44
C THR A 15 -4.99 13.75 -2.46
N VAL A 16 -4.59 12.49 -2.52
CA VAL A 16 -5.53 11.35 -2.55
C VAL A 16 -6.34 11.25 -1.26
N ARG A 17 -5.73 11.48 -0.09
CA ARG A 17 -6.47 11.53 1.19
C ARG A 17 -7.55 12.62 1.20
N VAL A 18 -7.26 13.80 0.64
CA VAL A 18 -8.25 14.89 0.52
C VAL A 18 -9.40 14.53 -0.42
N LEU A 19 -9.14 13.69 -1.43
CA LEU A 19 -10.13 13.26 -2.42
C LEU A 19 -10.97 12.05 -2.00
N GLY A 20 -10.76 11.49 -0.79
CA GLY A 20 -11.57 10.40 -0.25
C GLY A 20 -10.87 9.03 -0.18
N GLY A 21 -9.56 8.97 -0.39
CA GLY A 21 -8.76 7.76 -0.24
C GLY A 21 -8.35 7.11 -1.57
N TYR A 22 -7.61 6.01 -1.47
CA TYR A 22 -7.05 5.30 -2.64
C TYR A 22 -8.06 4.37 -3.29
N TRP A 23 -8.06 4.30 -4.62
CA TRP A 23 -8.78 3.25 -5.36
C TRP A 23 -8.30 1.85 -4.95
N ARG A 24 -9.06 0.81 -5.30
CA ARG A 24 -8.56 -0.57 -5.17
C ARG A 24 -7.29 -0.76 -6.01
N PRO A 25 -6.27 -1.51 -5.55
CA PRO A 25 -4.99 -1.56 -6.26
C PRO A 25 -5.09 -2.12 -7.69
N LEU A 26 -5.99 -3.09 -7.94
CA LEU A 26 -6.24 -3.60 -9.31
C LEU A 26 -6.94 -2.56 -10.21
N SER A 27 -7.73 -1.64 -9.65
CA SER A 27 -8.25 -0.49 -10.39
C SER A 27 -7.12 0.48 -10.73
N GLY A 28 -6.18 0.72 -9.82
CA GLY A 28 -4.95 1.47 -10.11
C GLY A 28 -4.16 0.89 -11.28
N LEU A 29 -4.02 -0.45 -11.34
CA LEU A 29 -3.41 -1.11 -12.50
C LEU A 29 -4.18 -0.87 -13.81
N ALA A 30 -5.52 -0.95 -13.78
CA ALA A 30 -6.32 -0.66 -14.97
C ALA A 30 -6.08 0.76 -15.49
N ARG A 31 -5.97 1.74 -14.58
CA ARG A 31 -5.62 3.12 -14.93
C ARG A 31 -4.22 3.25 -15.51
N VAL A 32 -3.21 2.54 -14.97
CA VAL A 32 -1.86 2.51 -15.59
C VAL A 32 -1.94 2.05 -17.05
N ILE A 33 -2.78 1.06 -17.37
CA ILE A 33 -2.93 0.57 -18.74
C ILE A 33 -3.69 1.58 -19.62
N GLU A 34 -4.69 2.27 -19.08
CA GLU A 34 -5.42 3.37 -19.72
C GLU A 34 -4.45 4.50 -20.13
N GLU A 35 -3.75 5.11 -19.17
CA GLU A 35 -2.83 6.23 -19.48
C GLU A 35 -1.64 5.80 -20.37
N LEU A 36 -1.19 4.54 -20.27
CA LEU A 36 -0.18 4.01 -21.21
C LEU A 36 -0.70 3.92 -22.65
N GLY A 37 -2.00 3.65 -22.82
CA GLY A 37 -2.66 3.66 -24.11
C GLY A 37 -2.74 5.07 -24.69
N GLU A 38 -3.18 6.03 -23.88
CA GLU A 38 -3.26 7.46 -24.27
C GLU A 38 -1.87 8.02 -24.63
N LEU A 39 -0.85 7.71 -23.82
CA LEU A 39 0.54 8.03 -24.13
C LEU A 39 1.01 7.46 -25.48
N ALA A 40 0.63 6.22 -25.80
CA ALA A 40 0.99 5.59 -27.06
C ALA A 40 0.27 6.26 -28.24
N GLU A 41 -1.00 6.63 -28.09
CA GLU A 41 -1.77 7.36 -29.10
C GLU A 41 -1.14 8.71 -29.42
N LEU A 42 -0.72 9.48 -28.39
CA LEU A 42 -0.02 10.76 -28.58
C LEU A 42 1.27 10.61 -29.40
N PHE A 43 2.02 9.52 -29.22
CA PHE A 43 3.23 9.27 -30.01
C PHE A 43 2.97 8.86 -31.46
N MET A 44 1.74 8.49 -31.81
CA MET A 44 1.35 8.17 -33.17
C MET A 44 0.84 9.39 -33.96
N GLN A 45 0.60 10.51 -33.29
CA GLN A 45 0.14 11.75 -33.93
C GLN A 45 1.27 12.42 -34.73
N GLU A 46 0.92 13.08 -35.85
CA GLU A 46 1.87 13.82 -36.68
C GLU A 46 2.43 15.05 -35.94
N GLU A 47 1.54 15.78 -35.26
CA GLU A 47 1.88 16.87 -34.35
C GLU A 47 1.52 16.45 -32.93
N MET A 48 2.53 16.28 -32.09
CA MET A 48 2.37 15.83 -30.71
C MET A 48 2.19 17.04 -29.79
N ASP A 49 1.07 17.11 -29.08
CA ASP A 49 0.86 18.13 -28.05
C ASP A 49 1.75 17.85 -26.83
N ARG A 50 2.59 18.83 -26.48
CA ARG A 50 3.52 18.74 -25.37
C ARG A 50 2.81 18.80 -24.02
N GLU A 51 1.71 19.54 -23.95
CA GLU A 51 0.92 19.69 -22.73
C GLU A 51 0.21 18.39 -22.39
N ASP A 52 -0.46 17.79 -23.38
CA ASP A 52 -1.12 16.49 -23.22
C ASP A 52 -0.09 15.41 -22.87
N LEU A 53 1.05 15.34 -23.58
CA LEU A 53 2.12 14.39 -23.24
C LEU A 53 2.64 14.57 -21.81
N GLY A 54 2.81 15.82 -21.38
CA GLY A 54 3.23 16.12 -20.01
C GLY A 54 2.20 15.65 -18.98
N GLY A 55 0.91 15.81 -19.31
CA GLY A 55 -0.23 15.31 -18.56
C GLY A 55 -0.16 13.79 -18.37
N GLU A 56 -0.15 13.04 -19.46
CA GLU A 56 -0.17 11.56 -19.42
C GLU A 56 1.02 10.97 -18.67
N LEU A 57 2.21 11.53 -18.86
CA LEU A 57 3.40 11.09 -18.11
C LEU A 57 3.24 11.38 -16.61
N ALA A 58 2.65 12.52 -16.24
CA ALA A 58 2.41 12.87 -14.85
C ALA A 58 1.33 11.99 -14.21
N ASP A 59 0.25 11.67 -14.91
CA ASP A 59 -0.80 10.77 -14.43
C ASP A 59 -0.24 9.37 -14.14
N LEU A 60 0.61 8.83 -15.03
CA LEU A 60 1.32 7.58 -14.79
C LEU A 60 2.16 7.58 -13.50
N PHE A 61 2.86 8.68 -13.21
CA PHE A 61 3.57 8.84 -11.94
C PHE A 61 2.61 8.87 -10.74
N VAL A 62 1.53 9.65 -10.83
CA VAL A 62 0.54 9.80 -9.74
C VAL A 62 -0.12 8.47 -9.42
N ILE A 63 -0.54 7.71 -10.45
CA ILE A 63 -1.19 6.41 -10.27
C ILE A 63 -0.24 5.39 -9.66
N THR A 64 0.99 5.27 -10.18
CA THR A 64 1.96 4.29 -9.65
C THR A 64 2.45 4.65 -8.25
N ALA A 65 2.64 5.94 -7.95
CA ALA A 65 2.92 6.40 -6.59
C ALA A 65 1.76 6.08 -5.63
N SER A 66 0.51 6.28 -6.07
CA SER A 66 -0.69 5.94 -5.30
C SER A 66 -0.74 4.45 -4.99
N VAL A 67 -0.56 3.59 -5.99
CA VAL A 67 -0.50 2.13 -5.79
C VAL A 67 0.59 1.77 -4.78
N GLY A 68 1.79 2.33 -4.89
CA GLY A 68 2.86 2.04 -3.94
C GLY A 68 2.58 2.54 -2.51
N ASN A 69 1.89 3.68 -2.35
CA ASN A 69 1.50 4.20 -1.04
C ASN A 69 0.58 3.23 -0.28
N GLN A 70 -0.33 2.54 -0.97
CA GLN A 70 -1.22 1.52 -0.38
C GLN A 70 -0.45 0.35 0.27
N TYR A 71 0.82 0.17 -0.08
CA TYR A 71 1.71 -0.85 0.49
C TYR A 71 2.83 -0.24 1.36
N CYS A 72 2.67 1.00 1.81
CA CYS A 72 3.62 1.71 2.66
C CYS A 72 5.03 1.82 2.04
N MET A 73 5.13 1.83 0.71
CA MET A 73 6.39 1.96 -0.02
C MET A 73 7.03 3.32 0.22
N ASP A 74 8.36 3.37 0.30
CA ASP A 74 9.15 4.59 0.30
C ASP A 74 9.99 4.68 -0.98
N LEU A 75 9.67 5.62 -1.88
CA LEU A 75 10.43 5.79 -3.13
C LEU A 75 11.88 6.18 -2.88
N ASN A 76 12.22 6.91 -1.82
CA ASN A 76 13.62 7.20 -1.53
C ASN A 76 14.38 5.91 -1.19
N GLU A 77 13.76 5.01 -0.43
CA GLU A 77 14.32 3.70 -0.08
C GLU A 77 14.53 2.85 -1.36
N GLU A 78 13.50 2.71 -2.19
CA GLU A 78 13.54 1.89 -3.40
C GLU A 78 14.57 2.39 -4.42
N PHE A 79 14.64 3.71 -4.65
CA PHE A 79 15.65 4.30 -5.53
C PHE A 79 17.07 4.11 -4.99
N SER A 80 17.27 4.31 -3.68
CA SER A 80 18.58 4.13 -3.04
C SER A 80 19.06 2.68 -3.11
N LEU A 81 18.16 1.71 -2.94
CA LEU A 81 18.49 0.27 -3.06
C LEU A 81 18.90 -0.13 -4.49
N MET A 82 18.46 0.62 -5.49
CA MET A 82 18.88 0.46 -6.89
C MET A 82 20.07 1.35 -7.27
N ALA A 83 20.71 2.02 -6.30
CA ALA A 83 21.81 2.96 -6.50
C ALA A 83 21.47 4.18 -7.38
N TYR A 84 20.20 4.63 -7.36
CA TYR A 84 19.78 5.90 -7.95
C TYR A 84 19.74 7.02 -6.91
N PRO A 85 19.95 8.29 -7.31
CA PRO A 85 19.79 9.43 -6.43
C PRO A 85 18.30 9.61 -6.10
N ILE A 86 18.03 10.29 -4.99
CA ILE A 86 16.65 10.58 -4.55
C ILE A 86 16.19 11.99 -4.94
N GLU A 87 17.14 12.89 -5.22
CA GLU A 87 16.88 14.27 -5.63
C GLU A 87 16.44 14.32 -7.10
N ILE A 88 15.34 15.04 -7.38
CA ILE A 88 14.76 15.09 -8.73
C ILE A 88 15.75 15.62 -9.79
N GLU A 89 16.52 16.65 -9.46
CA GLU A 89 17.50 17.22 -10.39
C GLU A 89 18.60 16.22 -10.78
N GLU A 90 19.04 15.39 -9.83
CA GLU A 90 20.05 14.36 -10.08
C GLU A 90 19.46 13.16 -10.82
N LEU A 91 18.19 12.83 -10.53
CA LEU A 91 17.47 11.79 -11.27
C LEU A 91 17.37 12.11 -12.76
N TYR A 92 17.03 13.33 -13.13
CA TYR A 92 17.01 13.74 -14.53
C TYR A 92 18.38 13.61 -15.20
N LYS A 93 19.48 13.81 -14.48
CA LYS A 93 20.85 13.68 -15.02
C LYS A 93 21.29 12.23 -15.16
N GLN A 94 20.87 11.35 -14.26
CA GLN A 94 21.33 9.96 -14.18
C GLN A 94 20.41 8.95 -14.88
N ALA A 95 19.16 9.32 -15.16
CA ALA A 95 18.23 8.48 -15.91
C ALA A 95 18.84 8.09 -17.27
N GLN A 96 18.98 6.78 -17.50
CA GLN A 96 19.61 6.27 -18.71
C GLN A 96 18.79 6.67 -19.95
N PRO A 97 19.42 7.16 -21.03
CA PRO A 97 18.68 7.54 -22.23
C PRO A 97 17.95 6.34 -22.83
N VAL A 98 16.70 6.55 -23.21
CA VAL A 98 15.93 5.59 -24.01
C VAL A 98 16.22 5.83 -25.49
N SER A 99 16.40 4.77 -26.27
CA SER A 99 16.77 4.83 -27.69
C SER A 99 15.68 5.42 -28.60
N SER A 100 14.41 5.24 -28.26
CA SER A 100 13.28 5.77 -29.02
C SER A 100 12.01 5.89 -28.15
N LYS A 101 11.01 6.63 -28.63
CA LYS A 101 9.69 6.71 -27.98
C LYS A 101 9.06 5.31 -27.82
N VAL A 102 9.17 4.48 -28.86
CA VAL A 102 8.65 3.10 -28.87
C VAL A 102 9.33 2.26 -27.79
N ASP A 103 10.67 2.33 -27.69
CA ASP A 103 11.40 1.59 -26.65
C ASP A 103 11.03 2.05 -25.24
N GLY A 104 10.69 3.32 -25.07
CA GLY A 104 10.21 3.89 -23.81
C GLY A 104 8.86 3.32 -23.40
N VAL A 105 7.88 3.35 -24.31
CA VAL A 105 6.56 2.76 -24.08
C VAL A 105 6.68 1.25 -23.82
N MET A 106 7.51 0.54 -24.58
CA MET A 106 7.73 -0.89 -24.38
C MET A 106 8.36 -1.21 -23.03
N SER A 107 9.27 -0.36 -22.55
CA SER A 107 9.86 -0.47 -21.20
C SER A 107 8.77 -0.28 -20.13
N LEU A 108 8.00 0.80 -20.22
CA LEU A 108 6.90 1.08 -19.28
C LEU A 108 5.84 -0.04 -19.27
N LEU A 109 5.44 -0.55 -20.44
CA LEU A 109 4.50 -1.67 -20.55
C LEU A 109 5.07 -2.94 -19.89
N THR A 110 6.38 -3.19 -20.06
CA THR A 110 7.06 -4.31 -19.41
C THR A 110 7.01 -4.17 -17.89
N ARG A 111 7.25 -2.97 -17.35
CA ARG A 111 7.14 -2.66 -15.90
C ARG A 111 5.72 -2.81 -15.39
N ALA A 112 4.73 -2.25 -16.11
CA ALA A 112 3.31 -2.41 -15.79
C ALA A 112 2.91 -3.89 -15.72
N GLY A 113 3.43 -4.74 -16.63
CA GLY A 113 3.22 -6.18 -16.58
C GLY A 113 3.86 -6.88 -15.36
N GLN A 114 4.97 -6.36 -14.83
CA GLN A 114 5.54 -6.88 -13.57
C GLN A 114 4.72 -6.43 -12.36
N ILE A 115 4.32 -5.15 -12.32
CA ILE A 115 3.41 -4.61 -11.31
C ILE A 115 2.11 -5.44 -11.29
N ALA A 116 1.52 -5.69 -12.46
CA ALA A 116 0.32 -6.51 -12.62
C ALA A 116 0.48 -7.92 -12.05
N ARG A 117 1.63 -8.56 -12.31
CA ARG A 117 1.94 -9.90 -11.81
C ARG A 117 2.00 -9.92 -10.28
N ILE A 118 2.58 -8.90 -9.66
CA ILE A 118 2.69 -8.77 -8.20
C ILE A 118 1.31 -8.47 -7.60
N LEU A 119 0.59 -7.48 -8.12
CA LEU A 119 -0.74 -7.12 -7.63
C LEU A 119 -1.74 -8.27 -7.76
N ASN A 120 -1.68 -9.07 -8.83
CA ASN A 120 -2.56 -10.23 -8.96
C ASN A 120 -2.25 -11.34 -7.93
N HIS A 121 -1.03 -11.35 -7.35
CA HIS A 121 -0.71 -12.22 -6.22
C HIS A 121 -1.24 -11.65 -4.89
N TYR A 122 -1.10 -10.34 -4.70
CA TYR A 122 -1.51 -9.65 -3.47
C TYR A 122 -3.04 -9.56 -3.35
N GLU A 123 -3.69 -9.13 -4.43
CA GLU A 123 -5.10 -8.76 -4.50
C GLU A 123 -5.97 -9.78 -5.23
N GLY A 124 -5.37 -10.54 -6.16
CA GLY A 124 -6.10 -11.45 -7.02
C GLY A 124 -6.15 -12.89 -6.51
N ASP A 125 -6.77 -13.75 -7.33
CA ASP A 125 -6.98 -15.17 -7.01
C ASP A 125 -5.73 -16.04 -7.28
N LYS A 126 -4.65 -15.42 -7.79
CA LYS A 126 -3.49 -16.15 -8.26
C LYS A 126 -2.50 -16.42 -7.14
N LYS A 127 -2.38 -17.70 -6.75
CA LYS A 127 -1.31 -18.16 -5.87
C LYS A 127 0.06 -18.06 -6.58
N LYS A 128 1.06 -17.54 -5.88
CA LYS A 128 2.45 -17.46 -6.35
C LYS A 128 3.04 -18.86 -6.50
N LYS A 129 3.86 -19.07 -7.53
CA LYS A 129 4.56 -20.35 -7.70
C LYS A 129 5.77 -20.41 -6.74
N PRO A 130 6.10 -21.56 -6.15
CA PRO A 130 7.29 -21.70 -5.29
C PRO A 130 8.61 -21.32 -5.97
N THR A 131 8.69 -21.45 -7.29
CA THR A 131 9.88 -21.15 -8.10
C THR A 131 9.96 -19.70 -8.57
N GLU A 132 8.97 -18.87 -8.25
CA GLU A 132 8.92 -17.48 -8.70
C GLU A 132 9.85 -16.60 -7.86
N LYS A 133 10.78 -15.89 -8.51
CA LYS A 133 11.74 -15.00 -7.84
C LYS A 133 11.00 -14.01 -6.93
N LYS A 134 11.48 -13.81 -5.71
CA LYS A 134 11.02 -12.71 -4.85
C LYS A 134 11.23 -11.39 -5.58
N ARG A 135 10.15 -10.60 -5.67
CA ARG A 135 10.13 -9.26 -6.24
C ARG A 135 9.20 -8.44 -5.38
N ARG A 136 9.59 -7.21 -5.12
CA ARG A 136 8.79 -6.25 -4.38
C ARG A 136 8.07 -5.37 -5.37
N LEU A 137 6.87 -4.98 -5.02
CA LEU A 137 6.09 -4.03 -5.80
C LEU A 137 6.85 -2.70 -5.90
N GLY A 138 7.46 -2.26 -4.79
CA GLY A 138 8.19 -1.01 -4.76
C GLY A 138 9.38 -0.94 -5.73
N GLU A 139 10.09 -2.05 -5.91
CA GLU A 139 11.20 -2.14 -6.86
C GLU A 139 10.71 -1.95 -8.31
N GLU A 140 9.59 -2.57 -8.69
CA GLU A 140 9.04 -2.46 -10.04
C GLU A 140 8.39 -1.08 -10.30
N ILE A 141 7.78 -0.46 -9.29
CA ILE A 141 7.29 0.93 -9.37
C ILE A 141 8.46 1.91 -9.50
N ALA A 142 9.54 1.73 -8.76
CA ALA A 142 10.70 2.60 -8.86
C ALA A 142 11.37 2.48 -10.24
N LYS A 143 11.48 1.27 -10.79
CA LYS A 143 11.92 1.06 -12.19
C LYS A 143 10.98 1.73 -13.20
N PHE A 144 9.67 1.61 -12.99
CA PHE A 144 8.67 2.29 -13.82
C PHE A 144 8.92 3.81 -13.82
N ASN A 145 9.12 4.41 -12.64
CA ASN A 145 9.38 5.84 -12.51
C ASN A 145 10.71 6.27 -13.15
N ILE A 146 11.74 5.43 -13.12
CA ILE A 146 13.01 5.69 -13.83
C ILE A 146 12.79 5.69 -15.35
N ASP A 147 12.10 4.68 -15.87
CA ASP A 147 11.78 4.56 -17.30
C ASP A 147 10.90 5.76 -17.75
N LEU A 148 10.01 6.23 -16.87
CA LEU A 148 9.14 7.39 -17.09
C LEU A 148 9.94 8.71 -17.15
N ILE A 149 10.88 8.91 -16.21
CA ILE A 149 11.80 10.07 -16.23
C ILE A 149 12.65 10.06 -17.49
N ALA A 150 13.16 8.89 -17.90
CA ALA A 150 13.96 8.77 -19.10
C ALA A 150 13.17 9.08 -20.38
N LEU A 151 11.91 8.65 -20.45
CA LEU A 151 11.01 9.00 -21.55
C LEU A 151 10.63 10.48 -21.56
N ALA A 152 10.43 11.08 -20.38
CA ALA A 152 10.21 12.52 -20.25
C ALA A 152 11.44 13.31 -20.75
N ASN A 153 12.65 12.88 -20.36
CA ASN A 153 13.91 13.47 -20.84
C ASN A 153 14.03 13.43 -22.36
N LEU A 154 13.74 12.27 -22.99
CA LEU A 154 13.78 12.12 -24.44
C LEU A 154 12.89 13.14 -25.16
N ASN A 155 11.75 13.50 -24.54
CA ASN A 155 10.78 14.44 -25.09
C ASN A 155 10.92 15.87 -24.53
N ASN A 156 11.98 16.15 -23.75
CA ASN A 156 12.20 17.41 -23.06
C ASN A 156 11.01 17.83 -22.16
N ILE A 157 10.32 16.89 -21.53
CA ILE A 157 9.20 17.14 -20.64
C ILE A 157 9.69 17.32 -19.20
N PRO A 158 9.42 18.46 -18.54
CA PRO A 158 9.68 18.62 -17.11
C PRO A 158 8.60 17.89 -16.28
N LEU A 159 8.61 16.55 -16.30
CA LEU A 159 7.62 15.66 -15.65
C LEU A 159 7.11 16.16 -14.30
N PHE A 160 8.00 16.51 -13.36
CA PHE A 160 7.57 16.90 -12.01
C PHE A 160 6.93 18.30 -11.93
N THR A 161 7.06 19.13 -12.97
CA THR A 161 6.24 20.35 -13.12
C THR A 161 4.79 19.97 -13.44
N TYR A 162 4.59 19.02 -14.36
CA TYR A 162 3.26 18.50 -14.71
C TYR A 162 2.61 17.75 -13.55
N VAL A 163 3.37 16.93 -12.81
CA VAL A 163 2.88 16.28 -11.58
C VAL A 163 2.37 17.31 -10.58
N ASN A 164 3.07 18.44 -10.40
CA ASN A 164 2.59 19.49 -9.52
C ASN A 164 1.27 20.11 -10.02
N GLN A 165 1.18 20.41 -11.32
CA GLN A 165 0.00 21.01 -11.93
C GLN A 165 -1.24 20.13 -11.81
N ILE A 166 -1.12 18.82 -12.06
CA ILE A 166 -2.23 17.87 -11.91
C ILE A 166 -2.71 17.80 -10.47
N LEU A 167 -1.77 17.62 -9.52
CA LEU A 167 -2.12 17.53 -8.11
C LEU A 167 -2.76 18.82 -7.58
N ASP A 168 -2.31 19.99 -8.04
CA ASP A 168 -2.90 21.28 -7.65
C ASP A 168 -4.30 21.50 -8.27
N ARG A 169 -4.55 20.97 -9.48
CA ARG A 169 -5.85 21.04 -10.18
C ARG A 169 -6.89 20.11 -9.56
N ASP A 170 -6.50 18.88 -9.27
CA ASP A 170 -7.45 17.82 -8.87
C ASP A 170 -8.04 18.07 -7.47
N VAL A 171 -7.27 18.68 -6.55
CA VAL A 171 -7.76 19.14 -5.24
C VAL A 171 -8.97 20.07 -5.37
N VAL A 172 -9.01 20.89 -6.42
CA VAL A 172 -10.10 21.86 -6.66
C VAL A 172 -11.28 21.22 -7.38
N ARG A 173 -11.04 20.25 -8.28
CA ARG A 173 -12.05 19.70 -9.21
C ARG A 173 -12.81 18.50 -8.67
N ASP A 174 -12.12 17.54 -8.04
CA ASP A 174 -12.64 16.16 -7.91
C ASP A 174 -13.10 15.78 -6.49
N LYS A 175 -13.34 16.75 -5.61
CA LYS A 175 -13.69 16.56 -4.20
C LYS A 175 -14.87 15.60 -3.93
N ASN A 176 -15.73 15.33 -4.92
CA ASN A 176 -16.90 14.45 -4.79
C ASN A 176 -17.03 13.40 -5.92
N ARG A 177 -15.96 13.10 -6.66
CA ARG A 177 -16.04 12.23 -7.86
C ARG A 177 -15.72 10.76 -7.58
N PHE A 178 -15.16 10.44 -6.42
CA PHE A 178 -14.73 9.10 -6.06
C PHE A 178 -15.55 8.56 -4.88
N ASP A 179 -15.99 7.31 -5.00
CA ASP A 179 -16.55 6.56 -3.88
C ASP A 179 -15.47 6.37 -2.82
N ILE A 180 -15.82 6.50 -1.54
CA ILE A 180 -14.91 6.21 -0.43
C ILE A 180 -14.54 4.73 -0.50
N THR A 181 -13.28 4.46 -0.83
CA THR A 181 -12.72 3.12 -0.85
C THR A 181 -11.86 2.92 0.38
N HIS A 182 -12.22 1.90 1.16
CA HIS A 182 -11.48 1.48 2.34
C HIS A 182 -10.09 0.96 1.95
N ASP A 183 -9.05 1.64 2.43
CA ASP A 183 -7.65 1.29 2.26
C ASP A 183 -6.95 1.31 3.62
N PRO A 184 -6.22 0.24 4.00
CA PRO A 184 -5.63 0.13 5.32
C PRO A 184 -4.61 1.22 5.67
N THR A 185 -4.11 1.98 4.69
CA THR A 185 -3.20 3.11 4.93
C THR A 185 -3.92 4.42 5.21
N THR A 186 -5.24 4.46 5.02
CA THR A 186 -6.11 5.63 5.24
C THR A 186 -7.23 5.37 6.24
N GLU A 187 -7.31 4.18 6.84
CA GLU A 187 -8.32 3.87 7.87
C GLU A 187 -8.11 4.69 9.15
N PRO A 188 -9.18 5.17 9.81
CA PRO A 188 -9.10 5.90 11.07
C PRO A 188 -8.36 5.16 12.19
N SER A 189 -8.45 3.82 12.19
CA SER A 189 -7.78 2.95 13.16
C SER A 189 -6.26 3.14 13.16
N LEU A 190 -5.67 3.45 12.00
CA LEU A 190 -4.24 3.74 11.89
C LEU A 190 -3.91 5.08 12.54
N ASP A 191 -4.71 6.13 12.31
CA ASP A 191 -4.50 7.45 12.91
C ASP A 191 -4.63 7.40 14.44
N HIS A 192 -5.64 6.71 14.95
CA HIS A 192 -5.79 6.48 16.39
C HIS A 192 -4.61 5.72 17.00
N PHE A 193 -4.13 4.69 16.30
CA PHE A 193 -2.93 3.97 16.69
C PHE A 193 -1.68 4.86 16.71
N ARG A 194 -1.51 5.74 15.71
CA ARG A 194 -0.40 6.70 15.69
C ARG A 194 -0.45 7.67 16.86
N GLU A 195 -1.63 8.13 17.26
CA GLU A 195 -1.79 8.97 18.45
C GLU A 195 -1.46 8.21 19.73
N LEU A 196 -2.01 6.99 19.87
CA LEU A 196 -1.80 6.12 21.04
C LEU A 196 -0.33 5.79 21.28
N THR A 197 0.44 5.56 20.20
CA THR A 197 1.80 5.03 20.30
C THR A 197 2.88 6.10 20.50
N LYS A 198 2.53 7.39 20.51
CA LYS A 198 3.50 8.48 20.77
C LYS A 198 4.23 8.26 22.10
N GLY A 199 5.57 8.30 22.05
CA GLY A 199 6.44 8.08 23.21
C GLY A 199 6.58 6.61 23.64
N THR A 200 6.00 5.67 22.90
CA THR A 200 6.12 4.22 23.15
C THR A 200 7.12 3.58 22.17
N PRO A 201 7.63 2.36 22.43
CA PRO A 201 8.46 1.63 21.47
C PRO A 201 7.80 1.38 20.10
N TYR A 202 6.48 1.47 20.01
CA TYR A 202 5.73 1.23 18.76
C TYR A 202 5.62 2.47 17.88
N GLU A 203 5.99 3.66 18.38
CA GLU A 203 6.02 4.91 17.58
C GLU A 203 6.91 4.78 16.34
N SER A 204 7.98 3.99 16.43
CA SER A 204 8.97 3.83 15.37
C SER A 204 8.53 2.93 14.21
N LEU A 205 7.43 2.17 14.35
CA LEU A 205 6.92 1.31 13.28
C LEU A 205 6.45 2.18 12.10
N LYS A 206 7.03 2.03 10.90
CA LYS A 206 6.71 2.90 9.76
C LYS A 206 5.65 2.30 8.84
N LYS A 207 5.77 1.01 8.52
CA LYS A 207 4.93 0.30 7.56
C LYS A 207 3.81 -0.46 8.29
N VAL A 208 2.79 0.28 8.73
CA VAL A 208 1.66 -0.25 9.50
C VAL A 208 0.36 -0.07 8.74
N TRP A 209 -0.48 -1.10 8.76
CA TRP A 209 -1.84 -1.09 8.21
C TRP A 209 -2.89 -1.04 9.32
N GLY A 210 -3.96 -0.27 9.11
CA GLY A 210 -5.13 -0.23 9.98
C GLY A 210 -6.23 -1.21 9.55
N SER A 211 -7.06 -1.60 10.51
CA SER A 211 -8.31 -2.33 10.26
C SER A 211 -9.38 -1.44 9.68
N TYR A 212 -10.36 -2.07 9.04
CA TYR A 212 -11.58 -1.42 8.56
C TYR A 212 -12.25 -0.61 9.69
N GLU A 213 -12.79 0.56 9.36
CA GLU A 213 -13.52 1.42 10.29
C GLU A 213 -14.58 0.67 11.10
N TRP A 214 -14.58 0.88 12.41
CA TRP A 214 -15.50 0.21 13.32
C TRP A 214 -16.91 0.78 13.22
N ASP A 215 -17.91 -0.10 13.07
CA ASP A 215 -19.33 0.26 13.11
C ASP A 215 -19.97 -0.25 14.41
N GLU A 216 -20.28 0.65 15.34
CA GLU A 216 -20.89 0.35 16.65
C GLU A 216 -22.28 -0.28 16.53
N SER A 217 -22.95 -0.21 15.37
CA SER A 217 -24.24 -0.87 15.14
C SER A 217 -24.10 -2.36 14.84
N LEU A 218 -22.90 -2.83 14.53
CA LEU A 218 -22.61 -4.20 14.14
C LEU A 218 -22.04 -5.00 15.32
N SER A 219 -22.21 -6.32 15.27
CA SER A 219 -21.56 -7.21 16.24
C SER A 219 -20.04 -7.24 16.01
N LEU A 220 -19.30 -7.69 17.03
CA LEU A 220 -17.85 -7.96 16.93
C LEU A 220 -17.52 -8.77 15.68
N GLU A 221 -18.14 -9.95 15.49
CA GLU A 221 -17.86 -10.82 14.36
C GLU A 221 -18.15 -10.17 13.00
N LYS A 222 -19.15 -9.28 12.94
CA LYS A 222 -19.48 -8.59 11.68
C LYS A 222 -18.46 -7.49 11.36
N ASN A 223 -17.97 -6.76 12.35
CA ASN A 223 -16.84 -5.84 12.19
C ASN A 223 -15.54 -6.59 11.80
N LEU A 224 -15.25 -7.72 12.46
CA LEU A 224 -14.09 -8.56 12.10
C LEU A 224 -14.20 -9.11 10.68
N GLN A 225 -15.42 -9.46 10.23
CA GLN A 225 -15.67 -9.89 8.85
C GLN A 225 -15.37 -8.80 7.82
N ASN A 226 -15.60 -7.52 8.15
CA ASN A 226 -15.24 -6.38 7.28
C ASN A 226 -13.72 -6.20 7.21
N THR A 227 -13.00 -6.45 8.31
CA THR A 227 -11.53 -6.37 8.37
C THR A 227 -10.82 -7.59 7.77
N LEU A 228 -11.48 -8.76 7.72
CA LEU A 228 -10.89 -10.02 7.26
C LEU A 228 -10.12 -9.91 5.93
N PRO A 229 -10.63 -9.24 4.87
CA PRO A 229 -9.87 -9.09 3.63
C PRO A 229 -8.52 -8.39 3.82
N THR A 230 -8.47 -7.33 4.63
CA THR A 230 -7.22 -6.63 4.97
C THR A 230 -6.26 -7.53 5.73
N PHE A 231 -6.76 -8.30 6.70
CA PHE A 231 -5.94 -9.22 7.48
C PHE A 231 -5.36 -10.35 6.62
N GLN A 232 -6.16 -10.91 5.70
CA GLN A 232 -5.71 -11.89 4.69
C GLN A 232 -4.65 -11.32 3.74
N ARG A 233 -4.84 -10.08 3.28
CA ARG A 233 -3.86 -9.37 2.45
C ARG A 233 -2.56 -9.16 3.21
N PHE A 234 -2.62 -8.74 4.48
CA PHE A 234 -1.45 -8.52 5.33
C PHE A 234 -0.58 -9.79 5.42
N GLY A 235 -1.19 -10.95 5.63
CA GLY A 235 -0.48 -12.24 5.62
C GLY A 235 0.22 -12.56 4.29
N LYS A 236 -0.37 -12.21 3.14
CA LYS A 236 0.23 -12.42 1.81
C LYS A 236 1.37 -11.45 1.49
N VAL A 237 1.19 -10.18 1.89
CA VAL A 237 2.02 -9.06 1.44
C VAL A 237 3.20 -8.83 2.39
N GLY A 238 3.01 -9.06 3.69
CA GLY A 238 3.89 -8.55 4.74
C GLY A 238 5.36 -8.90 4.56
N GLU A 239 5.69 -10.10 4.09
CA GLU A 239 7.09 -10.50 3.87
C GLU A 239 7.75 -9.75 2.73
N ASN A 240 7.03 -9.61 1.62
CA ASN A 240 7.63 -9.13 0.39
C ASN A 240 7.80 -7.61 0.43
N GLU A 241 6.84 -6.89 1.02
CA GLU A 241 6.90 -5.42 1.10
C GLU A 241 7.50 -4.90 2.42
N GLY A 242 7.78 -5.80 3.37
CA GLY A 242 8.32 -5.44 4.68
C GLY A 242 7.32 -4.67 5.53
N LEU A 243 6.03 -5.02 5.45
CA LEU A 243 5.04 -4.47 6.38
C LEU A 243 5.35 -4.98 7.79
N GLU A 244 5.43 -4.06 8.74
CA GLU A 244 5.90 -4.33 10.10
C GLU A 244 4.75 -4.80 10.99
N ALA A 245 3.58 -4.19 10.84
CA ALA A 245 2.44 -4.52 11.67
C ALA A 245 1.08 -4.23 11.01
N LEU A 246 0.05 -4.89 11.52
CA LEU A 246 -1.36 -4.56 11.32
C LEU A 246 -1.97 -4.22 12.68
N VAL A 247 -2.67 -3.09 12.77
CA VAL A 247 -3.43 -2.72 13.95
C VAL A 247 -4.91 -2.94 13.72
N LEU A 248 -5.54 -3.68 14.62
CA LEU A 248 -6.99 -3.81 14.70
C LEU A 248 -7.51 -2.93 15.85
N GLU A 249 -8.47 -2.07 15.56
CA GLU A 249 -9.21 -1.32 16.56
C GLU A 249 -10.60 -1.95 16.79
N ILE A 250 -10.93 -2.20 18.05
CA ILE A 250 -12.23 -2.67 18.51
C ILE A 250 -12.78 -1.59 19.44
N VAL A 251 -13.87 -0.93 19.06
CA VAL A 251 -14.47 0.18 19.82
C VAL A 251 -15.70 -0.33 20.58
N GLY A 252 -15.79 -0.02 21.88
CA GLY A 252 -16.94 -0.31 22.73
C GLY A 252 -16.53 -0.68 24.15
N GLU A 253 -17.14 -0.03 25.14
CA GLU A 253 -16.85 -0.28 26.56
C GLU A 253 -17.19 -1.71 26.98
N GLU A 254 -18.18 -2.34 26.36
CA GLU A 254 -18.57 -3.72 26.60
C GLU A 254 -17.42 -4.71 26.33
N PHE A 255 -16.50 -4.37 25.43
CA PHE A 255 -15.36 -5.21 25.06
C PHE A 255 -14.17 -5.08 26.01
N ILE A 256 -14.12 -4.02 26.81
CA ILE A 256 -12.97 -3.70 27.69
C ILE A 256 -13.36 -3.39 29.14
N SER A 257 -14.64 -3.53 29.49
CA SER A 257 -15.24 -3.18 30.79
C SER A 257 -14.49 -3.76 31.99
N ASP A 258 -13.97 -4.98 31.85
CA ASP A 258 -13.10 -5.63 32.82
C ASP A 258 -12.11 -6.57 32.12
N GLU A 259 -11.18 -7.13 32.90
CA GLU A 259 -10.17 -8.05 32.39
C GLU A 259 -10.77 -9.33 31.79
N GLU A 260 -11.87 -9.85 32.35
CA GLU A 260 -12.51 -11.06 31.87
C GLU A 260 -13.14 -10.83 30.48
N ASN A 261 -13.90 -9.74 30.31
CA ASN A 261 -14.52 -9.36 29.05
C ASN A 261 -13.48 -8.98 28.00
N ARG A 262 -12.41 -8.29 28.39
CA ARG A 262 -11.27 -8.00 27.49
C ARG A 262 -10.62 -9.29 27.00
N ASN A 263 -10.29 -10.22 27.90
CA ASN A 263 -9.65 -11.48 27.53
C ASN A 263 -10.56 -12.34 26.64
N LYS A 264 -11.88 -12.37 26.92
CA LYS A 264 -12.87 -13.02 26.05
C LYS A 264 -12.92 -12.37 24.66
N THR A 265 -12.87 -11.05 24.58
CA THR A 265 -12.87 -10.33 23.29
C THR A 265 -11.63 -10.63 22.46
N ILE A 266 -10.46 -10.64 23.10
CA ILE A 266 -9.19 -11.04 22.47
C ILE A 266 -9.30 -12.48 21.94
N GLN A 267 -9.73 -13.42 22.78
CA GLN A 267 -9.89 -14.82 22.37
C GLN A 267 -10.86 -14.98 21.20
N ARG A 268 -12.03 -14.35 21.25
CA ARG A 268 -13.01 -14.37 20.15
C ARG A 268 -12.43 -13.80 18.86
N THR A 269 -11.65 -12.73 18.96
CA THR A 269 -11.03 -12.09 17.80
C THR A 269 -9.97 -13.00 17.15
N LEU A 270 -9.06 -13.56 17.95
CA LEU A 270 -8.03 -14.47 17.46
C LEU A 270 -8.64 -15.75 16.87
N GLN A 271 -9.65 -16.33 17.54
CA GLN A 271 -10.42 -17.46 17.04
C GLN A 271 -11.15 -17.15 15.73
N PHE A 272 -11.74 -15.96 15.63
CA PHE A 272 -12.44 -15.54 14.43
C PHE A 272 -11.51 -15.51 13.21
N PHE A 273 -10.35 -14.88 13.29
CA PHE A 273 -9.43 -14.86 12.15
C PHE A 273 -8.84 -16.25 11.88
N HIS A 274 -8.53 -17.00 12.93
CA HIS A 274 -7.94 -18.32 12.80
C HIS A 274 -8.81 -19.26 11.96
N GLN A 275 -10.14 -19.24 12.11
CA GLN A 275 -11.04 -20.09 11.32
C GLN A 275 -10.96 -19.85 9.80
N PHE A 276 -10.39 -18.72 9.37
CA PHE A 276 -10.19 -18.35 7.96
C PHE A 276 -8.75 -18.54 7.49
N ASP A 277 -7.88 -19.15 8.29
CA ASP A 277 -6.53 -19.49 7.87
C ASP A 277 -6.57 -20.66 6.86
N PRO A 278 -6.11 -20.48 5.61
CA PRO A 278 -6.10 -21.55 4.61
C PRO A 278 -5.15 -22.72 4.92
N TYR A 279 -4.30 -22.61 5.95
CA TYR A 279 -3.34 -23.64 6.37
C TYR A 279 -3.80 -24.50 7.56
N ILE A 280 -5.02 -24.28 8.09
CA ILE A 280 -5.61 -25.17 9.11
C ILE A 280 -5.57 -26.63 8.62
N GLY A 281 -5.12 -27.54 9.49
CA GLY A 281 -5.01 -28.96 9.21
C GLY A 281 -3.86 -29.35 8.26
N GLN A 282 -3.14 -28.39 7.70
CA GLN A 282 -1.95 -28.61 6.86
C GLN A 282 -0.66 -28.33 7.63
N ASP A 283 -0.69 -27.43 8.61
CA ASP A 283 0.46 -27.05 9.42
C ASP A 283 0.17 -27.29 10.93
N PRO A 284 1.02 -28.06 11.65
CA PRO A 284 0.84 -28.31 13.07
C PRO A 284 0.92 -27.04 13.95
N TYR A 285 1.66 -26.01 13.54
CA TYR A 285 1.77 -24.75 14.28
C TYR A 285 0.51 -23.89 14.14
N VAL A 286 -0.21 -24.02 13.02
CA VAL A 286 -1.48 -23.31 12.81
C VAL A 286 -2.59 -23.90 13.69
N ASN A 287 -2.55 -25.20 14.02
CA ASN A 287 -3.64 -25.86 14.75
C ASN A 287 -3.70 -25.53 16.26
N ASP A 288 -2.69 -24.84 16.81
CA ASP A 288 -2.68 -24.38 18.19
C ASP A 288 -2.86 -22.85 18.22
N LEU A 289 -3.97 -22.40 18.79
CA LEU A 289 -4.25 -20.98 18.97
C LEU A 289 -3.36 -20.33 20.06
N GLY A 290 -2.60 -21.10 20.85
CA GLY A 290 -1.75 -20.59 21.94
C GLY A 290 -2.51 -19.95 23.11
N LEU A 291 -3.85 -19.98 23.08
CA LEU A 291 -4.72 -19.28 24.04
C LEU A 291 -4.69 -19.86 25.45
N HIS A 292 -4.04 -21.01 25.65
CA HIS A 292 -3.89 -21.66 26.94
C HIS A 292 -2.76 -21.07 27.80
N GLU A 293 -1.82 -20.34 27.19
CA GLU A 293 -0.63 -19.82 27.89
C GLU A 293 -0.46 -18.29 27.77
N LEU A 294 -1.36 -17.57 27.07
CA LEU A 294 -1.13 -16.17 26.65
C LEU A 294 0.25 -16.03 25.97
N THR A 295 0.66 -17.04 25.20
CA THR A 295 1.82 -16.88 24.34
C THR A 295 1.43 -15.82 23.32
N PHE A 296 2.18 -14.72 23.30
CA PHE A 296 1.94 -13.57 22.43
C PHE A 296 2.15 -13.91 20.93
N ARG A 297 2.11 -15.19 20.52
CA ARG A 297 2.32 -15.63 19.15
C ARG A 297 1.02 -16.10 18.52
N TYR A 298 0.83 -15.75 17.26
CA TYR A 298 -0.36 -16.06 16.48
C TYR A 298 0.04 -16.45 15.06
N HIS A 299 -0.47 -17.59 14.57
CA HIS A 299 -0.21 -18.04 13.21
C HIS A 299 -1.39 -17.71 12.31
N PHE A 300 -1.09 -17.06 11.18
CA PHE A 300 -2.08 -16.81 10.14
C PHE A 300 -1.43 -16.77 8.76
N TYR A 301 -2.02 -17.46 7.78
CA TYR A 301 -1.50 -17.47 6.40
C TYR A 301 -0.07 -18.04 6.27
N GLY A 302 0.32 -18.92 7.19
CA GLY A 302 1.68 -19.47 7.27
C GLY A 302 2.73 -18.49 7.79
N VAL A 303 2.29 -17.37 8.40
CA VAL A 303 3.16 -16.37 9.03
C VAL A 303 2.92 -16.37 10.54
N GLU A 304 4.00 -16.26 11.32
CA GLU A 304 3.95 -16.05 12.77
C GLU A 304 3.95 -14.54 13.08
N PHE A 305 3.04 -14.13 13.95
CA PHE A 305 2.92 -12.77 14.45
C PHE A 305 3.06 -12.76 15.96
N ASP A 306 3.81 -11.80 16.47
CA ASP A 306 3.62 -11.35 17.85
C ASP A 306 2.37 -10.48 17.90
N TRP A 307 1.54 -10.60 18.94
CA TRP A 307 0.39 -9.70 19.14
C TRP A 307 0.47 -8.95 20.46
N VAL A 308 0.05 -7.68 20.47
CA VAL A 308 0.13 -6.81 21.64
C VAL A 308 -1.23 -6.13 21.87
N PRO A 309 -1.91 -6.41 23.00
CA PRO A 309 -3.14 -5.69 23.34
C PRO A 309 -2.81 -4.35 24.00
N MET A 310 -3.49 -3.29 23.56
CA MET A 310 -3.41 -1.95 24.16
C MET A 310 -4.82 -1.42 24.36
N VAL A 311 -5.09 -0.83 25.52
CA VAL A 311 -6.38 -0.19 25.79
C VAL A 311 -6.20 1.31 25.83
N HIS A 312 -7.03 2.03 25.11
CA HIS A 312 -7.04 3.49 25.14
C HIS A 312 -8.48 4.00 25.02
N ARG A 313 -8.91 4.81 26.00
CA ARG A 313 -10.29 5.29 26.11
C ARG A 313 -11.28 4.12 26.06
N GLN A 314 -12.16 4.08 25.06
CA GLN A 314 -13.20 3.08 24.86
C GLN A 314 -12.81 2.01 23.82
N SER A 315 -11.54 1.97 23.42
CA SER A 315 -11.05 1.07 22.38
C SER A 315 -10.03 0.07 22.90
N LEU A 316 -10.10 -1.16 22.40
CA LEU A 316 -9.06 -2.16 22.43
C LEU A 316 -8.33 -2.18 21.08
N PHE A 317 -7.02 -1.98 21.11
CA PHE A 317 -6.14 -2.15 19.96
C PHE A 317 -5.43 -3.48 20.07
N LEU A 318 -5.48 -4.29 19.00
CA LEU A 318 -4.64 -5.48 18.84
C LEU A 318 -3.63 -5.21 17.74
N LEU A 319 -2.38 -5.05 18.13
CA LEU A 319 -1.28 -4.88 17.21
C LEU A 319 -0.68 -6.24 16.87
N PHE A 320 -0.72 -6.63 15.61
CA PHE A 320 -0.09 -7.83 15.07
C PHE A 320 1.24 -7.44 14.42
N ILE A 321 2.35 -7.73 15.09
CA ILE A 321 3.71 -7.47 14.64
C ILE A 321 4.24 -8.75 14.02
N ARG A 322 4.82 -8.68 12.83
CA ARG A 322 5.44 -9.86 12.23
C ARG A 322 6.67 -10.28 13.06
N SER A 323 6.74 -11.52 13.51
CA SER A 323 7.93 -12.04 14.20
C SER A 323 9.09 -12.14 13.19
N MET A 324 10.23 -11.53 13.53
CA MET A 324 11.44 -11.67 12.72
C MET A 324 12.09 -13.01 13.04
N SER A 325 11.89 -14.00 12.16
CA SER A 325 12.58 -15.29 12.21
C SER A 325 14.06 -15.17 11.86
#